data_AF-A0A518DBR4-F1
#
_entry.id   AF-A0A518DBR4-F1
#
_cell.length_a   1.000
_cell.length_b   1.000
_cell.length_c   1.000
_cell.angle_alpha   90.00
_cell.angle_beta   90.00
_cell.angle_gamma   90.00
#
_symmetry.space_group_name_H-M   'P 1'
#
loop_
_entity.id
_entity.type
_entity.pdbx_description
1 polymer ?
#
loop_
_entity_poly.entity_id
_entity_poly.type
_entity_poly.pdbx_seq_one_letter_code
_entity_poly.pdbx_strand_id
1 'polypeptide(L)'
;MVTPASGKMAKGCIQPDGTFVLGTESDSDGAQVGTHPVVVLPPSAEEGQPLSAVARSLPRRYSVAQTSEVTLEVKPNAANEIAIELSSK
;
A
#
# COMPACT_ATOMS: atom_id res chain seq x y z
N MET A 1 -7.74 -6.14 -2.15
CA MET A 1 -7.86 -5.50 -3.48
C MET A 1 -8.52 -4.15 -3.29
N VAL A 2 -8.01 -3.10 -3.94
CA VAL A 2 -8.61 -1.75 -3.91
C VAL A 2 -9.21 -1.49 -5.28
N THR A 3 -10.44 -0.99 -5.32
CA THR A 3 -11.04 -0.49 -6.56
C THR A 3 -10.92 1.03 -6.54
N PRO A 4 -10.08 1.64 -7.40
CA PRO A 4 -10.00 3.09 -7.49
C PRO A 4 -11.33 3.65 -8.02
N ALA A 5 -11.73 4.83 -7.53
CA ALA A 5 -12.95 5.50 -7.99
C ALA A 5 -12.86 5.92 -9.48
N SER A 6 -11.64 6.14 -9.97
CA SER A 6 -11.34 6.44 -11.37
C SER A 6 -9.85 6.17 -11.65
N GLY A 7 -9.51 5.78 -12.87
CA GLY A 7 -8.12 5.53 -13.30
C GLY A 7 -7.56 4.17 -12.89
N LYS A 8 -6.24 4.02 -13.01
CA LYS A 8 -5.49 2.82 -12.61
C LYS A 8 -5.07 2.91 -11.15
N MET A 9 -5.05 1.77 -10.46
CA MET A 9 -4.55 1.71 -9.09
C MET A 9 -3.04 1.88 -9.06
N ALA A 10 -2.54 2.65 -8.11
CA ALA A 10 -1.11 2.70 -7.84
C ALA A 10 -0.69 1.48 -7.02
N LYS A 11 0.48 0.93 -7.31
CA LYS A 11 1.10 -0.17 -6.57
C LYS A 11 2.58 0.10 -6.36
N GLY A 12 3.14 -0.52 -5.34
CA GLY A 12 4.55 -0.41 -5.01
C GLY A 12 4.98 -1.55 -4.10
N CYS A 13 6.25 -1.95 -4.19
CA CYS A 13 6.85 -2.89 -3.25
C CYS A 13 7.42 -2.12 -2.07
N ILE A 14 7.09 -2.57 -0.86
CA ILE A 14 7.71 -2.11 0.37
C ILE A 14 9.09 -2.79 0.47
N GLN A 15 10.13 -1.98 0.59
CA GLN A 15 11.51 -2.42 0.73
C GLN A 15 11.80 -2.91 2.15
N PRO A 16 12.90 -3.66 2.38
CA PRO A 16 13.25 -4.16 3.71
C PRO A 16 13.45 -3.07 4.77
N ASP A 17 13.77 -1.84 4.35
CA ASP A 17 13.90 -0.66 5.21
C ASP A 17 12.55 0.03 5.52
N GLY A 18 11.45 -0.49 4.99
CA GLY A 18 10.10 0.04 5.16
C GLY A 18 9.73 1.15 4.17
N THR A 19 10.66 1.57 3.30
CA THR A 19 10.37 2.56 2.26
C THR A 19 9.57 1.94 1.11
N PHE A 20 8.75 2.74 0.44
CA PHE A 20 7.98 2.30 -0.71
C PHE A 20 7.82 3.44 -1.70
N VAL A 21 7.75 3.09 -2.98
CA VAL A 21 7.44 4.03 -4.06
C VAL A 21 6.20 3.51 -4.77
N LEU A 22 5.18 4.37 -4.90
CA LEU A 22 3.92 4.03 -5.56
C LEU A 22 3.94 4.57 -6.98
N GLY A 23 3.54 3.70 -7.92
CA GLY A 23 3.40 4.03 -9.33
C GLY A 23 2.12 3.44 -9.93
N THR A 24 1.59 4.07 -10.96
CA THR A 24 0.36 3.71 -11.68
C THR A 24 0.64 2.87 -12.93
N GLU A 25 1.43 3.38 -13.88
CA GLU A 25 1.92 2.65 -15.06
C GLU A 25 3.34 2.13 -14.88
N SER A 26 4.19 2.93 -14.25
CA SER A 26 5.61 2.63 -13.98
C SER A 26 5.91 2.82 -12.50
N ASP A 27 6.96 2.18 -11.99
CA ASP A 27 7.28 2.14 -10.54
C ASP A 27 7.55 3.52 -9.88
N SER A 28 7.54 4.63 -10.64
CA SER A 28 7.79 5.98 -10.12
C SER A 28 7.07 7.09 -10.90
N ASP A 29 6.01 6.77 -11.65
CA ASP A 29 5.23 7.79 -12.37
C ASP A 29 4.19 8.50 -11.49
N GLY A 30 4.01 8.02 -10.26
CA GLY A 30 3.15 8.61 -9.24
C GLY A 30 1.75 8.00 -9.21
N ALA A 31 0.87 8.66 -8.44
CA ALA A 31 -0.51 8.26 -8.25
C ALA A 31 -1.46 9.40 -8.68
N GLN A 32 -2.69 9.04 -9.05
CA GLN A 32 -3.69 10.03 -9.42
C GLN A 32 -4.02 10.94 -8.23
N VAL A 33 -4.13 12.24 -8.48
CA VAL A 33 -4.52 13.24 -7.48
C VAL A 33 -5.91 12.92 -6.91
N GLY A 34 -6.06 13.01 -5.59
CA GLY A 34 -7.31 12.74 -4.87
C GLY A 34 -7.14 11.81 -3.66
N THR A 35 -8.26 11.51 -3.01
CA THR A 35 -8.31 10.61 -1.85
C THR A 35 -8.51 9.17 -2.29
N HIS A 36 -7.58 8.30 -1.91
CA HIS A 36 -7.61 6.88 -2.28
C HIS A 36 -7.55 5.98 -1.05
N PRO A 37 -8.32 4.88 -1.02
CA PRO A 37 -8.16 3.85 0.00
C PRO A 37 -6.85 3.09 -0.22
N VAL A 38 -6.15 2.80 0.88
CA VAL A 38 -4.88 2.07 0.86
C VAL A 38 -5.08 0.69 1.48
N VAL A 39 -4.46 -0.31 0.86
CA VAL A 39 -4.29 -1.65 1.46
C VAL A 39 -2.83 -2.00 1.50
N VAL A 40 -2.44 -2.68 2.57
CA VAL A 40 -1.12 -3.29 2.71
C VAL A 40 -1.29 -4.78 2.59
N LEU A 41 -0.55 -5.37 1.67
CA LEU A 41 -0.52 -6.80 1.45
C LEU A 41 0.82 -7.34 1.94
N PRO A 42 0.84 -8.50 2.61
CA PRO A 42 2.08 -9.16 2.93
C PRO A 42 2.79 -9.58 1.63
N PRO A 43 4.14 -9.66 1.63
CA PRO A 43 4.86 -10.23 0.51
C PRO A 43 4.34 -11.66 0.25
N SER A 44 4.16 -12.01 -1.01
CA SER A 44 3.77 -13.36 -1.41
C SER A 44 4.81 -14.35 -0.88
N ALA A 45 4.38 -15.30 -0.05
CA ALA A 45 5.24 -16.41 0.32
C ALA A 45 5.45 -17.26 -0.94
N GLU A 46 6.70 -17.49 -1.33
CA GLU A 46 7.00 -18.48 -2.36
C GLU A 46 6.51 -19.86 -1.90
N GLU A 47 6.05 -20.68 -2.84
CA GLU A 47 5.48 -21.99 -2.54
C GLU A 47 6.53 -22.86 -1.82
N GLY A 48 6.24 -23.22 -0.56
CA GLY A 48 7.17 -23.97 0.31
C GLY A 48 8.02 -23.14 1.27
N GLN A 49 7.97 -21.80 1.21
CA GLN A 49 8.64 -20.94 2.19
C GLN A 49 7.70 -20.49 3.31
N PRO A 50 8.18 -20.40 4.57
CA PRO A 50 7.39 -19.86 5.66
C PRO A 50 7.04 -18.39 5.38
N LEU A 51 5.78 -18.01 5.63
CA LEU A 51 5.35 -16.62 5.67
C LEU A 51 6.35 -15.79 6.50
N SER A 52 6.85 -14.69 5.94
CA SER A 52 7.80 -13.83 6.64
C SER A 52 7.21 -13.35 7.97
N ALA A 53 8.07 -13.09 8.96
CA ALA A 53 7.63 -12.55 10.26
C ALA A 53 6.80 -11.25 10.09
N VAL A 54 7.13 -10.46 9.06
CA VAL A 54 6.39 -9.27 8.64
C VAL A 54 4.99 -9.63 8.16
N ALA A 55 4.85 -10.65 7.30
CA ALA A 55 3.55 -11.12 6.83
C ALA A 55 2.67 -11.66 7.96
N ARG A 56 3.28 -12.28 8.98
CA ARG A 56 2.59 -12.81 10.16
C ARG A 56 2.20 -11.69 11.14
N SER A 57 2.98 -10.61 11.21
CA SER A 57 2.72 -9.45 12.06
C SER A 57 1.72 -8.45 11.45
N LEU A 58 1.44 -8.53 10.15
CA LEU A 58 0.51 -7.63 9.47
C LEU A 58 -0.95 -8.01 9.79
N PRO A 59 -1.72 -7.14 10.45
CA PRO A 59 -3.13 -7.41 10.71
C PRO A 59 -3.92 -7.51 9.41
N ARG A 60 -4.74 -8.55 9.26
CA ARG A 60 -5.59 -8.78 8.08
C ARG A 60 -6.48 -7.59 7.72
N ARG A 61 -6.81 -6.72 8.69
CA ARG A 61 -7.61 -5.51 8.47
C ARG A 61 -7.00 -4.60 7.41
N TYR A 62 -5.68 -4.52 7.32
CA TYR A 62 -5.00 -3.66 6.35
C TYR A 62 -5.00 -4.24 4.93
N SER A 63 -5.31 -5.53 4.74
CA SER A 63 -5.38 -6.14 3.41
C SER A 63 -6.70 -5.88 2.68
N VAL A 64 -7.70 -5.34 3.38
CA VAL A 64 -9.03 -5.05 2.85
C VAL A 64 -9.32 -3.56 3.00
N ALA A 65 -9.62 -2.88 1.89
CA ALA A 65 -9.82 -1.43 1.85
C ALA A 65 -10.94 -0.94 2.79
N GLN A 66 -11.96 -1.77 2.97
CA GLN A 66 -13.11 -1.46 3.85
C GLN A 66 -12.76 -1.53 5.33
N THR A 67 -11.77 -2.34 5.72
CA THR A 67 -11.39 -2.53 7.12
C THR A 67 -10.04 -1.90 7.47
N SER A 68 -9.29 -1.45 6.46
CA SER A 68 -8.04 -0.77 6.70
C SER A 68 -8.29 0.62 7.28
N GLU A 69 -9.40 1.27 6.88
CA GLU A 69 -9.72 2.67 7.19
C GLU A 69 -8.55 3.64 6.88
N VAL A 70 -7.55 3.16 6.12
CA VAL A 70 -6.39 3.94 5.70
C VAL A 70 -6.76 4.60 4.39
N THR A 71 -6.91 5.92 4.43
CA THR A 71 -7.09 6.75 3.24
C THR A 71 -5.92 7.70 3.09
N LEU A 72 -5.50 7.90 1.85
CA LEU A 72 -4.36 8.73 1.51
C LEU A 72 -4.79 9.78 0.51
N GLU A 73 -4.48 11.03 0.80
CA GLU A 73 -4.73 12.15 -0.10
C GLU A 73 -3.47 12.46 -0.89
N VAL A 74 -3.56 12.33 -2.22
CA VAL A 74 -2.48 12.69 -3.15
C VAL A 74 -2.73 14.12 -3.62
N LYS A 75 -1.84 15.05 -3.26
CA LYS A 75 -1.92 16.45 -3.67
C LYS A 75 -1.25 16.70 -5.03
N PRO A 76 -1.81 17.59 -5.87
CA PRO A 76 -1.18 17.98 -7.13
C PRO A 76 0.05 18.85 -6.88
N ASN A 77 1.10 18.70 -7.70
CA ASN A 77 2.30 19.56 -7.71
C ASN A 77 3.10 19.59 -6.39
N ALA A 78 3.01 18.55 -5.57
CA ALA A 78 3.81 18.41 -4.35
C ALA A 78 4.44 17.01 -4.26
N ALA A 79 5.62 16.92 -3.64
CA ALA A 79 6.14 15.64 -3.17
C ALA A 79 5.24 15.15 -2.04
N ASN A 80 4.49 14.07 -2.28
CA ASN A 80 3.61 13.48 -1.27
C ASN A 80 4.43 12.54 -0.39
N GLU A 81 4.86 13.01 0.77
CA GLU A 81 5.48 12.17 1.79
C GLU A 81 4.37 11.51 2.62
N ILE A 82 4.32 10.16 2.58
CA ILE A 82 3.29 9.38 3.26
C ILE A 82 3.97 8.44 4.24
N ALA A 83 3.63 8.58 5.52
CA ALA A 83 3.96 7.62 6.56
C ALA A 83 2.71 6.80 6.93
N ILE A 84 2.78 5.47 6.77
CA ILE A 84 1.70 4.56 7.16
C ILE A 84 2.13 3.83 8.42
N GLU A 85 1.57 4.21 9.56
CA GLU A 85 1.81 3.52 10.83
C GLU A 85 0.82 2.37 11.00
N LEU A 86 1.34 1.14 11.01
CA LEU A 86 0.55 -0.07 11.22
C LEU A 86 0.55 -0.43 12.70
N SER A 87 -0.61 -0.32 13.35
CA SER A 87 -0.79 -0.78 14.73
C SER A 87 -1.35 -2.20 14.76
N SER A 88 -0.85 -3.04 15.67
CA SER A 88 -1.26 -4.45 15.81
C SER A 88 -2.43 -4.66 16.80
N LYS A 89 -3.14 -3.58 17.16
CA LYS A 89 -4.16 -3.61 18.22
C LYS A 89 -5.46 -4.26 17.77
#